data_AF-A7Y978-F1
#
_entry.id   AF-A7Y978-F1
#
_cell.length_a   1.000
_cell.length_b   1.000
_cell.length_c   1.000
_cell.angle_alpha   90.00
_cell.angle_beta   90.00
_cell.angle_gamma   90.00
#
_symmetry.space_group_name_H-M   'P 1'
#
loop_
_entity.id
_entity.type
_entity.pdbx_description
1 polymer ?
#
loop_
_entity_poly.entity_id
_entity_poly.type
_entity_poly.pdbx_seq_one_letter_code
_entity_poly.pdbx_strand_id
1 'polypeptide(L)'
;DLQGSKIQELPRGIVKLKKLRHLFAERVSDKYWRKFRCRSGVPTPRGLEEMRELHTLQAVEVRGERSVWCLGALRQIRSIRIWGVKRSYCECLCESLRKMEFLSNLSITASDEEEILHLNDLNPLPPNLETLSLGGRLAQADLLLGAATADGQNHPLCSVLLYWSQQEEDPLESLSRWSNLTKLVLTRAYVGVQLVFLQGWFPSLKELSLRDMPHLTQLNIHQGTMTSLQ
;
A
#
# COMPACT_ATOMS: atom_id res chain seq x y z
N ASP A 1 4.21 3.39 -21.57
CA ASP A 1 3.75 4.18 -20.42
C ASP A 1 2.47 4.88 -20.80
N LEU A 2 1.39 4.68 -20.04
CA LEU A 2 0.09 5.30 -20.23
C LEU A 2 -0.33 6.13 -19.00
N GLN A 3 0.60 6.39 -18.06
CA GLN A 3 0.32 7.15 -16.85
C GLN A 3 -0.16 8.57 -17.21
N GLY A 4 -1.21 9.03 -16.52
CA GLY A 4 -1.81 10.35 -16.77
C GLY A 4 -2.59 10.47 -18.08
N SER A 5 -2.69 9.38 -18.87
CA SER A 5 -3.52 9.36 -20.06
C SER A 5 -5.02 9.30 -19.71
N LYS A 6 -5.87 9.60 -20.70
CA LYS A 6 -7.34 9.49 -20.59
C LYS A 6 -7.85 8.07 -20.92
N ILE A 7 -6.96 7.09 -21.05
CA ILE A 7 -7.34 5.72 -21.38
C ILE A 7 -8.19 5.14 -20.26
N GLN A 8 -9.36 4.62 -20.62
CA GLN A 8 -10.30 4.03 -19.67
C GLN A 8 -10.09 2.52 -19.53
N GLU A 9 -9.66 1.85 -20.59
CA GLU A 9 -9.44 0.41 -20.65
C GLU A 9 -8.18 0.11 -21.46
N LEU A 10 -7.43 -0.91 -21.05
CA LEU A 10 -6.29 -1.36 -21.84
C LEU A 10 -6.78 -2.07 -23.11
N PRO A 11 -6.12 -1.86 -24.25
CA PRO A 11 -6.48 -2.55 -25.47
C PRO A 11 -6.29 -4.06 -25.29
N ARG A 12 -7.22 -4.85 -25.82
CA ARG A 12 -7.18 -6.33 -25.71
C ARG A 12 -5.87 -6.94 -26.22
N GLY A 13 -5.16 -6.26 -27.14
CA GLY A 13 -3.87 -6.68 -27.65
C GLY A 13 -2.72 -6.61 -26.64
N ILE A 14 -2.86 -5.90 -25.51
CA ILE A 14 -1.77 -5.70 -24.53
C ILE A 14 -1.23 -7.03 -23.99
N VAL A 15 -2.10 -8.03 -23.83
CA VAL A 15 -1.74 -9.36 -23.29
C VAL A 15 -0.93 -10.21 -24.27
N LYS A 16 -0.82 -9.79 -25.54
CA LYS A 16 0.04 -10.41 -26.54
C LYS A 16 1.50 -9.97 -26.38
N LEU A 17 1.77 -8.90 -25.64
CA LEU A 17 3.12 -8.39 -25.41
C LEU A 17 3.84 -9.21 -24.32
N LYS A 18 4.25 -10.44 -24.64
CA LYS A 18 4.82 -11.39 -23.67
C LYS A 18 6.12 -10.94 -23.01
N LYS A 19 6.88 -10.08 -23.68
CA LYS A 19 8.15 -9.49 -23.18
C LYS A 19 7.95 -8.18 -22.41
N LEU A 20 6.71 -7.72 -22.22
CA LEU A 20 6.46 -6.48 -21.52
C LEU A 20 6.74 -6.66 -20.02
N ARG A 21 7.68 -5.87 -19.51
CA ARG A 21 8.09 -5.91 -18.09
C ARG A 21 7.43 -4.85 -17.23
N HIS A 22 7.02 -3.73 -17.83
CA HIS A 22 6.48 -2.60 -17.10
C HIS A 22 5.21 -2.08 -17.77
N LEU A 23 4.15 -2.00 -16.98
CA LEU A 23 2.85 -1.49 -17.39
C LEU A 23 2.36 -0.44 -16.40
N PHE A 24 2.31 0.80 -16.87
CA PHE A 24 1.78 1.95 -16.15
C PHE A 24 0.55 2.45 -16.90
N ALA A 25 -0.59 2.54 -16.22
CA ALA A 25 -1.84 3.08 -16.77
C ALA A 25 -2.69 3.76 -15.69
N GLU A 26 -2.03 4.28 -14.66
CA GLU A 26 -2.69 5.07 -13.63
C GLU A 26 -3.31 6.34 -14.22
N ARG A 27 -4.59 6.54 -13.90
CA ARG A 27 -5.34 7.74 -14.24
C ARG A 27 -5.27 8.72 -13.09
N VAL A 28 -5.11 10.00 -13.42
CA VAL A 28 -5.14 11.09 -12.43
C VAL A 28 -6.44 11.86 -12.63
N SER A 29 -7.31 11.81 -11.62
CA SER A 29 -8.59 12.55 -11.59
C SER A 29 -8.49 13.85 -10.79
N ASP A 30 -7.64 13.88 -9.76
CA ASP A 30 -7.35 15.09 -8.98
C ASP A 30 -5.85 15.19 -8.69
N LYS A 31 -5.22 16.19 -9.32
CA LYS A 31 -3.78 16.46 -9.16
C LYS A 31 -3.40 16.93 -7.75
N TYR A 32 -4.37 17.39 -6.95
CA TYR A 32 -4.14 17.93 -5.62
C TYR A 32 -4.39 16.90 -4.50
N TRP A 33 -4.73 15.65 -4.84
CA TRP A 33 -4.95 14.57 -3.86
C TRP A 33 -6.01 14.90 -2.78
N ARG A 34 -6.95 15.81 -3.06
CA ARG A 34 -7.95 16.24 -2.08
C ARG A 34 -9.09 15.25 -1.92
N LYS A 35 -9.35 14.46 -2.97
CA LYS A 35 -10.37 13.41 -2.99
C LYS A 35 -9.74 12.04 -2.74
N PHE A 36 -10.49 11.14 -2.10
CA PHE A 36 -10.12 9.74 -1.94
C PHE A 36 -9.73 9.09 -3.29
N ARG A 37 -10.64 9.13 -4.28
CA ARG A 37 -10.37 8.73 -5.67
C ARG A 37 -9.71 9.85 -6.47
N CYS A 38 -8.54 10.33 -6.05
CA CYS A 38 -7.71 11.28 -6.82
C CYS A 38 -6.92 10.60 -7.95
N ARG A 39 -6.75 9.28 -7.85
CA ARG A 39 -6.18 8.42 -8.88
C ARG A 39 -6.97 7.13 -8.99
N SER A 40 -6.89 6.47 -10.14
CA SER A 40 -7.51 5.15 -10.34
C SER A 40 -6.71 4.31 -11.31
N GLY A 41 -6.87 2.99 -11.22
CA GLY A 41 -6.44 2.07 -12.26
C GLY A 41 -7.38 2.07 -13.46
N VAL A 42 -7.03 1.26 -14.45
CA VAL A 42 -7.89 0.74 -15.51
C VAL A 42 -8.34 -0.67 -15.14
N PRO A 43 -9.48 -1.14 -15.67
CA PRO A 43 -9.95 -2.51 -15.41
C PRO A 43 -8.89 -3.53 -15.79
N THR A 44 -8.77 -4.60 -14.99
CA THR A 44 -7.90 -5.74 -15.30
C THR A 44 -8.23 -6.29 -16.69
N PRO A 45 -7.29 -6.30 -17.65
CA PRO A 45 -7.56 -6.85 -18.96
C PRO A 45 -7.71 -8.38 -18.87
N ARG A 46 -8.60 -8.95 -19.66
CA ARG A 46 -8.74 -10.41 -19.75
C ARG A 46 -7.45 -11.00 -20.34
N GLY A 47 -6.90 -12.04 -19.72
CA GLY A 47 -5.64 -12.65 -20.14
C GLY A 47 -4.40 -11.99 -19.54
N LEU A 48 -4.55 -11.10 -18.54
CA LEU A 48 -3.42 -10.52 -17.81
C LEU A 48 -2.53 -11.61 -17.20
N GLU A 49 -3.12 -12.72 -16.75
CA GLU A 49 -2.46 -13.90 -16.20
C GLU A 49 -1.38 -14.50 -17.13
N GLU A 50 -1.47 -14.21 -18.43
CA GLU A 50 -0.53 -14.70 -19.44
C GLU A 50 0.71 -13.81 -19.62
N MET A 51 0.82 -12.70 -18.88
CA MET A 51 1.94 -11.74 -18.96
C MET A 51 3.02 -12.05 -17.90
N ARG A 52 3.60 -13.25 -17.98
CA ARG A 52 4.47 -13.81 -16.91
C ARG A 52 5.81 -13.08 -16.69
N GLU A 53 6.27 -12.28 -17.65
CA GLU A 53 7.49 -11.46 -17.51
C GLU A 53 7.24 -10.08 -16.89
N LEU A 54 6.01 -9.77 -16.47
CA LEU A 54 5.68 -8.47 -15.92
C LEU A 54 6.31 -8.30 -14.52
N HIS A 55 7.12 -7.25 -14.37
CA HIS A 55 7.76 -6.86 -13.11
C HIS A 55 7.05 -5.68 -12.44
N THR A 56 6.43 -4.79 -13.21
CA THR A 56 5.75 -3.61 -12.68
C THR A 56 4.35 -3.51 -13.26
N LEU A 57 3.35 -3.44 -12.38
CA LEU A 57 1.95 -3.24 -12.73
C LEU A 57 1.35 -2.10 -11.90
N GLN A 58 1.41 -0.88 -12.44
CA GLN A 58 0.80 0.30 -11.84
C GLN A 58 -0.38 0.76 -12.70
N ALA A 59 -1.38 -0.11 -12.77
CA ALA A 59 -2.48 0.07 -13.69
C ALA A 59 -3.80 -0.53 -13.23
N VAL A 60 -3.89 -1.37 -12.19
CA VAL A 60 -5.02 -2.31 -12.10
C VAL A 60 -6.13 -1.90 -11.11
N GLU A 61 -7.34 -1.70 -11.62
CA GLU A 61 -8.56 -1.64 -10.81
C GLU A 61 -9.22 -3.03 -10.73
N VAL A 62 -9.42 -3.51 -9.52
CA VAL A 62 -10.13 -4.77 -9.25
C VAL A 62 -11.63 -4.51 -9.37
N ARG A 63 -12.31 -5.29 -10.23
CA ARG A 63 -13.77 -5.19 -10.42
C ARG A 63 -14.52 -6.49 -10.11
N GLY A 64 -13.82 -7.51 -9.65
CA GLY A 64 -14.37 -8.81 -9.28
C GLY A 64 -13.27 -9.80 -8.93
N GLU A 65 -13.65 -10.97 -8.42
CA GLU A 65 -12.70 -12.01 -7.98
C GLU A 65 -11.77 -12.48 -9.10
N ARG A 66 -12.28 -12.53 -10.35
CA ARG A 66 -11.45 -12.86 -11.51
C ARG A 66 -10.25 -11.92 -11.68
N SER A 67 -10.40 -10.64 -11.36
CA SER A 67 -9.28 -9.69 -11.39
C SER A 67 -8.18 -10.12 -10.43
N VAL A 68 -8.56 -10.51 -9.20
CA VAL A 68 -7.63 -10.93 -8.16
C VAL A 68 -6.92 -12.22 -8.55
N TRP A 69 -7.66 -13.20 -9.05
CA TRP A 69 -7.10 -14.46 -9.54
C TRP A 69 -6.06 -14.23 -10.65
N CYS A 70 -6.34 -13.33 -11.60
CA CYS A 70 -5.38 -12.96 -12.65
C CYS A 70 -4.07 -12.38 -12.08
N LEU A 71 -4.16 -11.60 -10.99
CA LEU A 71 -2.97 -11.05 -10.32
C LEU A 71 -2.12 -12.17 -9.71
N GLY A 72 -2.74 -13.18 -9.10
CA GLY A 72 -2.03 -14.31 -8.48
C GLY A 72 -1.21 -15.16 -9.47
N ALA A 73 -1.42 -15.04 -10.77
CA ALA A 73 -0.61 -15.69 -11.80
C ALA A 73 0.71 -14.93 -12.09
N LEU A 74 0.80 -13.65 -11.73
CA LEU A 74 1.93 -12.77 -12.05
C LEU A 74 3.04 -12.87 -10.99
N ARG A 75 3.78 -13.98 -10.99
CA ARG A 75 4.78 -14.27 -9.94
C ARG A 75 6.05 -13.41 -9.98
N GLN A 76 6.37 -12.81 -11.12
CA GLN A 76 7.59 -11.99 -11.31
C GLN A 76 7.41 -10.52 -10.91
N ILE A 77 6.24 -10.17 -10.35
CA ILE A 77 5.92 -8.80 -9.95
C ILE A 77 6.81 -8.36 -8.79
N ARG A 78 7.39 -7.18 -8.97
CA ARG A 78 8.19 -6.45 -7.99
C ARG A 78 7.45 -5.22 -7.48
N SER A 79 6.68 -4.57 -8.34
CA SER A 79 5.89 -3.39 -7.96
C SER A 79 4.46 -3.51 -8.49
N ILE A 80 3.48 -3.41 -7.59
CA ILE A 80 2.07 -3.43 -7.94
C ILE A 80 1.30 -2.32 -7.23
N ARG A 81 0.40 -1.66 -7.97
CA ARG A 81 -0.59 -0.73 -7.43
C ARG A 81 -1.98 -1.18 -7.84
N ILE A 82 -2.82 -1.43 -6.84
CA ILE A 82 -4.15 -2.03 -6.94
C ILE A 82 -5.17 -1.04 -6.40
N TRP A 83 -6.19 -0.74 -7.20
CA TRP A 83 -7.30 0.13 -6.81
C TRP A 83 -8.61 -0.64 -6.79
N GLY A 84 -9.62 -0.07 -6.13
CA GLY A 84 -10.98 -0.62 -6.19
C GLY A 84 -11.16 -1.87 -5.32
N VAL A 85 -10.28 -2.09 -4.34
CA VAL A 85 -10.34 -3.29 -3.50
C VAL A 85 -11.52 -3.20 -2.53
N LYS A 86 -12.35 -4.23 -2.51
CA LYS A 86 -13.45 -4.39 -1.56
C LYS A 86 -13.08 -5.42 -0.52
N ARG A 87 -13.71 -5.37 0.65
CA ARG A 87 -13.56 -6.37 1.71
C ARG A 87 -13.74 -7.80 1.21
N SER A 88 -14.73 -8.02 0.34
CA SER A 88 -15.02 -9.33 -0.25
C SER A 88 -13.86 -9.93 -1.05
N TYR A 89 -12.88 -9.12 -1.47
CA TYR A 89 -11.74 -9.56 -2.28
C TYR A 89 -10.46 -9.72 -1.46
N CYS A 90 -10.44 -9.27 -0.20
CA CYS A 90 -9.23 -9.18 0.59
C CYS A 90 -8.58 -10.55 0.79
N GLU A 91 -9.35 -11.59 1.17
CA GLU A 91 -8.83 -12.95 1.39
C GLU A 91 -8.10 -13.49 0.14
N CYS A 92 -8.79 -13.54 -1.00
CA CYS A 92 -8.19 -13.98 -2.26
C CYS A 92 -7.01 -13.09 -2.71
N LEU A 93 -7.05 -11.80 -2.36
CA LEU A 93 -5.98 -10.86 -2.69
C LEU A 93 -4.73 -11.17 -1.88
N CYS A 94 -4.86 -11.42 -0.58
CA CYS A 94 -3.77 -11.82 0.29
C CYS A 94 -3.11 -13.11 -0.22
N GLU A 95 -3.91 -14.12 -0.58
CA GLU A 95 -3.41 -15.36 -1.19
C GLU A 95 -2.66 -15.13 -2.51
N SER A 96 -3.13 -14.19 -3.32
CA SER A 96 -2.52 -13.86 -4.62
C SER A 96 -1.19 -13.12 -4.44
N LEU A 97 -1.12 -12.20 -3.48
CA LEU A 97 0.08 -11.43 -3.16
C LEU A 97 1.18 -12.31 -2.55
N ARG A 98 0.83 -13.32 -1.74
CA ARG A 98 1.78 -14.30 -1.19
C ARG A 98 2.54 -15.09 -2.27
N LYS A 99 1.99 -15.22 -3.47
CA LYS A 99 2.63 -15.92 -4.60
C LYS A 99 3.67 -15.05 -5.33
N MET A 100 3.79 -13.77 -4.97
CA MET A 100 4.70 -12.80 -5.59
C MET A 100 5.98 -12.67 -4.76
N GLU A 101 6.90 -13.62 -4.94
CA GLU A 101 8.12 -13.73 -4.12
C GLU A 101 9.06 -12.51 -4.25
N PHE A 102 9.00 -11.78 -5.37
CA PHE A 102 9.87 -10.63 -5.65
C PHE A 102 9.25 -9.28 -5.31
N LEU A 103 8.08 -9.26 -4.64
CA LEU A 103 7.32 -8.04 -4.38
C LEU A 103 8.06 -7.11 -3.42
N SER A 104 8.52 -5.97 -3.93
CA SER A 104 9.21 -4.91 -3.18
C SER A 104 8.34 -3.68 -2.92
N ASN A 105 7.35 -3.41 -3.79
CA ASN A 105 6.50 -2.22 -3.66
C ASN A 105 5.03 -2.62 -3.82
N LEU A 106 4.25 -2.49 -2.75
CA LEU A 106 2.84 -2.81 -2.71
C LEU A 106 2.04 -1.55 -2.42
N SER A 107 1.03 -1.27 -3.25
CA SER A 107 0.05 -0.24 -3.00
C SER A 107 -1.35 -0.78 -3.20
N ILE A 108 -2.19 -0.70 -2.16
CA ILE A 108 -3.58 -1.17 -2.16
C ILE A 108 -4.46 0.02 -1.80
N THR A 109 -5.48 0.30 -2.60
CA THR A 109 -6.48 1.33 -2.34
C THR A 109 -7.87 0.73 -2.37
N ALA A 110 -8.63 0.97 -1.30
CA ALA A 110 -10.00 0.52 -1.15
C ALA A 110 -10.91 1.11 -2.24
N SER A 111 -12.09 0.53 -2.37
CA SER A 111 -13.05 0.93 -3.40
C SER A 111 -13.70 2.29 -3.09
N ASP A 112 -13.84 2.63 -1.82
CA ASP A 112 -14.30 3.92 -1.35
C ASP A 112 -13.75 4.20 0.07
N GLU A 113 -14.17 5.33 0.65
CA GLU A 113 -13.69 5.82 1.95
C GLU A 113 -14.29 5.06 3.15
N GLU A 114 -15.45 4.41 2.98
CA GLU A 114 -16.15 3.67 4.03
C GLU A 114 -15.75 2.19 4.03
N GLU A 115 -15.22 1.69 2.91
CA GLU A 115 -14.75 0.33 2.77
C GLU A 115 -13.61 0.01 3.74
N ILE A 116 -13.79 -1.04 4.54
CA ILE A 116 -12.83 -1.51 5.53
C ILE A 116 -12.13 -2.74 4.97
N LEU A 117 -10.82 -2.64 4.75
CA LEU A 117 -10.00 -3.72 4.20
C LEU A 117 -9.51 -4.66 5.30
N HIS A 118 -9.68 -5.96 5.08
CA HIS A 118 -9.24 -7.03 5.97
C HIS A 118 -7.94 -7.64 5.44
N LEU A 119 -6.81 -7.03 5.74
CA LEU A 119 -5.51 -7.40 5.17
C LEU A 119 -4.61 -8.19 6.14
N ASN A 120 -5.17 -8.69 7.26
CA ASN A 120 -4.40 -9.38 8.30
C ASN A 120 -3.80 -10.71 7.82
N ASP A 121 -4.41 -11.31 6.79
CA ASP A 121 -3.83 -12.46 6.08
C ASP A 121 -2.58 -12.09 5.26
N LEU A 122 -2.10 -10.85 5.29
CA LEU A 122 -0.76 -10.50 4.82
C LEU A 122 0.28 -10.51 5.94
N ASN A 123 -0.04 -10.97 7.14
CA ASN A 123 0.94 -11.18 8.21
C ASN A 123 1.49 -12.63 8.14
N PRO A 124 2.83 -12.83 8.07
CA PRO A 124 3.87 -11.81 7.90
C PRO A 124 3.89 -11.23 6.48
N LEU A 125 4.32 -9.97 6.37
CA LEU A 125 4.41 -9.25 5.09
C LEU A 125 5.33 -9.99 4.10
N PRO A 126 5.16 -9.79 2.78
CA PRO A 126 6.06 -10.36 1.78
C PRO A 126 7.53 -10.01 2.10
N PRO A 127 8.46 -10.98 2.08
CA PRO A 127 9.78 -10.86 2.71
C PRO A 127 10.68 -9.79 2.07
N ASN A 128 10.44 -9.46 0.81
CA ASN A 128 11.20 -8.46 0.06
C ASN A 128 10.53 -7.07 0.05
N LEU A 129 9.45 -6.88 0.81
CA LEU A 129 8.66 -5.66 0.73
C LEU A 129 9.39 -4.46 1.37
N GLU A 130 9.77 -3.50 0.53
CA GLU A 130 10.45 -2.27 0.92
C GLU A 130 9.47 -1.11 1.12
N THR A 131 8.39 -1.06 0.32
CA THR A 131 7.39 0.00 0.35
C THR A 131 5.98 -0.56 0.47
N LEU A 132 5.26 -0.12 1.51
CA LEU A 132 3.85 -0.40 1.72
C LEU A 132 3.03 0.88 1.66
N SER A 133 2.03 0.90 0.78
CA SER A 133 1.07 1.99 0.66
C SER A 133 -0.36 1.46 0.79
N LEU A 134 -1.10 1.95 1.77
CA LEU A 134 -2.48 1.54 2.02
C LEU A 134 -3.40 2.76 1.98
N GLY A 135 -4.46 2.66 1.19
CA GLY A 135 -5.48 3.68 1.02
C GLY A 135 -6.86 3.15 1.41
N GLY A 136 -7.56 3.84 2.31
CA GLY A 136 -8.84 3.40 2.89
C GLY A 136 -8.67 2.80 4.27
N ARG A 137 -9.81 2.48 4.92
CA ARG A 137 -9.86 1.99 6.30
C ARG A 137 -9.32 0.57 6.39
N LEU A 138 -8.67 0.25 7.50
CA LEU A 138 -8.04 -1.04 7.77
C LEU A 138 -8.66 -1.66 9.02
N ALA A 139 -9.05 -2.93 8.94
CA ALA A 139 -9.47 -3.70 10.11
C ALA A 139 -8.24 -4.23 10.86
N GLN A 140 -8.14 -3.95 12.16
CA GLN A 140 -7.02 -4.39 13.02
C GLN A 140 -5.66 -4.01 12.42
N ALA A 141 -5.50 -2.71 12.09
CA ALA A 141 -4.31 -2.23 11.40
C ALA A 141 -3.04 -2.47 12.22
N ASP A 142 -3.14 -2.50 13.55
CA ASP A 142 -2.07 -2.83 14.47
C ASP A 142 -1.41 -4.19 14.18
N LEU A 143 -2.19 -5.20 13.79
CA LEU A 143 -1.71 -6.53 13.46
C LEU A 143 -0.89 -6.55 12.17
N LEU A 144 -1.34 -5.81 11.15
CA LEU A 144 -0.64 -5.71 9.86
C LEU A 144 0.57 -4.77 9.93
N LEU A 145 0.38 -3.58 10.51
CA LEU A 145 1.41 -2.56 10.65
C LEU A 145 2.44 -2.93 11.70
N GLY A 146 2.11 -3.81 12.64
CA GLY A 146 3.02 -4.32 13.66
C GLY A 146 3.60 -5.69 13.31
N ALA A 147 3.37 -6.20 12.09
CA ALA A 147 3.82 -7.50 11.59
C ALA A 147 5.34 -7.58 11.32
N ALA A 148 6.14 -6.81 12.07
CA ALA A 148 7.59 -6.93 12.02
C ALA A 148 8.00 -8.35 12.40
N THR A 149 8.99 -8.87 11.68
CA THR A 149 9.48 -10.24 11.81
C THR A 149 9.87 -10.53 13.26
N ALA A 150 9.15 -11.47 13.89
CA ALA A 150 9.41 -11.92 15.26
C ALA A 150 10.79 -12.59 15.42
N ASP A 151 11.43 -12.97 14.31
CA ASP A 151 12.55 -13.91 14.28
C ASP A 151 13.93 -13.22 14.27
N GLY A 152 14.01 -11.94 14.65
CA GLY A 152 15.27 -11.18 14.66
C GLY A 152 15.89 -10.90 13.29
N GLN A 153 15.24 -11.34 12.20
CA GLN A 153 15.58 -10.91 10.84
C GLN A 153 15.07 -9.50 10.63
N ASN A 154 15.91 -8.66 10.03
CA ASN A 154 15.56 -7.27 9.78
C ASN A 154 14.77 -7.20 8.45
N HIS A 155 13.46 -6.98 8.52
CA HIS A 155 12.64 -6.85 7.31
C HIS A 155 13.06 -5.60 6.51
N PRO A 156 13.13 -5.64 5.16
CA PRO A 156 13.58 -4.52 4.35
C PRO A 156 12.59 -3.33 4.26
N LEU A 157 11.50 -3.36 5.04
CA LEU A 157 10.45 -2.34 4.94
C LEU A 157 11.00 -1.00 5.41
N CYS A 158 11.09 -0.05 4.49
CA CYS A 158 11.72 1.24 4.71
C CYS A 158 10.78 2.42 4.46
N SER A 159 9.61 2.18 3.86
CA SER A 159 8.65 3.21 3.48
C SER A 159 7.21 2.76 3.73
N VAL A 160 6.49 3.48 4.58
CA VAL A 160 5.06 3.23 4.86
C VAL A 160 4.25 4.49 4.59
N LEU A 161 3.18 4.33 3.81
CA LEU A 161 2.28 5.41 3.45
C LEU A 161 0.83 4.99 3.70
N LEU A 162 0.18 5.65 4.67
CA LEU A 162 -1.22 5.42 5.02
C LEU A 162 -2.06 6.62 4.59
N TYR A 163 -3.12 6.35 3.84
CA TYR A 163 -4.02 7.35 3.30
C TYR A 163 -5.46 7.01 3.67
N TRP A 164 -6.20 7.96 4.23
CA TRP A 164 -7.62 7.78 4.54
C TRP A 164 -7.90 6.53 5.40
N SER A 165 -6.95 6.13 6.23
CA SER A 165 -7.05 4.93 7.06
C SER A 165 -7.92 5.12 8.29
N GLN A 166 -8.14 6.37 8.71
CA GLN A 166 -9.03 6.76 9.82
C GLN A 166 -8.88 5.89 11.09
N GLN A 167 -7.64 5.57 11.47
CA GLN A 167 -7.35 4.76 12.65
C GLN A 167 -7.75 5.49 13.93
N GLU A 168 -8.39 4.79 14.85
CA GLU A 168 -8.79 5.31 16.16
C GLU A 168 -7.63 5.23 17.17
N GLU A 169 -6.83 4.17 17.07
CA GLU A 169 -5.63 3.95 17.88
C GLU A 169 -4.40 4.60 17.25
N ASP A 170 -3.42 4.98 18.09
CA ASP A 170 -2.17 5.59 17.62
C ASP A 170 -1.38 4.56 16.77
N PRO A 171 -1.24 4.77 15.45
CA PRO A 171 -0.58 3.80 14.58
C PRO A 171 0.94 3.75 14.80
N LEU A 172 1.51 4.71 15.54
CA LEU A 172 2.96 4.83 15.71
C LEU A 172 3.54 3.67 16.53
N GLU A 173 2.80 3.12 17.50
CA GLU A 173 3.30 1.99 18.29
C GLU A 173 3.60 0.77 17.41
N SER A 174 2.65 0.37 16.57
CA SER A 174 2.82 -0.75 15.64
C SER A 174 3.92 -0.45 14.62
N LEU A 175 3.94 0.77 14.08
CA LEU A 175 4.92 1.21 13.09
C LEU A 175 6.34 1.34 13.66
N SER A 176 6.49 1.60 14.96
CA SER A 176 7.78 1.75 15.63
C SER A 176 8.61 0.46 15.62
N ARG A 177 7.94 -0.69 15.43
CA ARG A 177 8.57 -2.02 15.32
C ARG A 177 9.45 -2.17 14.08
N TRP A 178 9.29 -1.32 13.07
CA TRP A 178 10.14 -1.31 11.87
C TRP A 178 11.35 -0.39 12.06
N SER A 179 12.46 -0.94 12.54
CA SER A 179 13.72 -0.21 12.77
C SER A 179 14.33 0.42 11.51
N ASN A 180 14.07 -0.16 10.33
CA ASN A 180 14.56 0.31 9.03
C ASN A 180 13.66 1.39 8.39
N LEU A 181 12.56 1.80 9.05
CA LEU A 181 11.64 2.76 8.48
C LEU A 181 12.32 4.11 8.29
N THR A 182 12.53 4.50 7.03
CA THR A 182 13.14 5.76 6.62
C THR A 182 12.11 6.81 6.20
N LYS A 183 10.92 6.37 5.78
CA LYS A 183 9.84 7.24 5.32
C LYS A 183 8.50 6.82 5.91
N LEU A 184 7.84 7.75 6.58
CA LEU A 184 6.50 7.60 7.12
C LEU A 184 5.60 8.73 6.64
N VAL A 185 4.52 8.38 5.94
CA VAL A 185 3.53 9.33 5.46
C VAL A 185 2.15 8.94 5.97
N LEU A 186 1.54 9.81 6.77
CA LEU A 186 0.19 9.67 7.29
C LEU A 186 -0.67 10.81 6.74
N THR A 187 -1.67 10.50 5.93
CA THR A 187 -2.60 11.49 5.36
C THR A 187 -4.03 11.07 5.64
N ARG A 188 -4.79 11.83 6.45
CA ARG A 188 -6.12 11.40 6.94
C ARG A 188 -6.09 9.99 7.55
N ALA A 189 -4.96 9.61 8.14
CA ALA A 189 -4.72 8.23 8.56
C ALA A 189 -5.16 7.94 10.00
N TYR A 190 -5.29 8.97 10.82
CA TYR A 190 -5.60 8.89 12.25
C TYR A 190 -6.69 9.91 12.61
N VAL A 191 -7.67 9.50 13.41
CA VAL A 191 -8.79 10.35 13.87
C VAL A 191 -8.71 10.74 15.34
N GLY A 192 -7.73 10.19 16.08
CA GLY A 192 -7.53 10.56 17.47
C GLY A 192 -6.86 11.93 17.65
N VAL A 193 -6.74 12.33 18.91
CA VAL A 193 -6.36 13.69 19.32
C VAL A 193 -4.86 13.88 19.53
N GLN A 194 -4.12 12.80 19.76
CA GLN A 194 -2.71 12.84 20.14
C GLN A 194 -1.90 11.77 19.41
N LEU A 195 -0.72 12.13 18.93
CA LEU A 195 0.32 11.18 18.51
C LEU A 195 1.50 11.24 19.49
N VAL A 196 2.01 10.08 19.89
CA VAL A 196 3.13 9.97 20.84
C VAL A 196 4.31 9.26 20.20
N PHE A 197 5.44 9.95 20.10
CA PHE A 197 6.72 9.39 19.67
C PHE A 197 7.58 9.12 20.89
N LEU A 198 7.67 7.85 21.29
CA LEU A 198 8.44 7.44 22.46
C LEU A 198 9.95 7.36 22.17
N GLN A 199 10.74 7.39 23.24
CA GLN A 199 12.20 7.29 23.18
C GLN A 199 12.63 6.01 22.46
N GLY A 200 13.58 6.12 21.54
CA GLY A 200 14.12 4.99 20.77
C GLY A 200 13.25 4.55 19.57
N TRP A 201 12.05 5.12 19.40
CA TRP A 201 11.24 4.85 18.21
C TRP A 201 11.83 5.49 16.96
N PHE A 202 11.65 4.81 15.82
CA PHE A 202 12.00 5.31 14.48
C PHE A 202 13.46 5.75 14.33
N PRO A 203 14.46 4.92 14.68
CA PRO A 203 15.87 5.31 14.68
C PRO A 203 16.41 5.72 13.30
N SER A 204 15.83 5.16 12.22
CA SER A 204 16.27 5.40 10.84
C SER A 204 15.39 6.38 10.06
N LEU A 205 14.37 6.97 10.69
CA LEU A 205 13.37 7.78 10.00
C LEU A 205 13.98 9.09 9.52
N LYS A 206 13.88 9.35 8.22
CA LYS A 206 14.40 10.55 7.53
C LYS A 206 13.27 11.47 7.09
N GLU A 207 12.15 10.91 6.66
CA GLU A 207 11.00 11.66 6.16
C GLU A 207 9.75 11.34 6.99
N LEU A 208 9.19 12.34 7.67
CA LEU A 208 7.89 12.27 8.34
C LEU A 208 6.93 13.27 7.69
N SER A 209 5.78 12.79 7.23
CA SER A 209 4.72 13.65 6.69
C SER A 209 3.38 13.34 7.35
N LEU A 210 2.89 14.28 8.15
CA LEU A 210 1.59 14.24 8.81
C LEU A 210 0.67 15.24 8.13
N ARG A 211 -0.41 14.78 7.49
CA ARG A 211 -1.29 15.61 6.66
C ARG A 211 -2.77 15.35 6.91
N ASP A 212 -3.58 16.41 6.83
CA ASP A 212 -5.04 16.33 6.82
C ASP A 212 -5.63 15.47 7.97
N MET A 213 -5.14 15.63 9.19
CA MET A 213 -5.69 14.96 10.40
C MET A 213 -6.38 16.02 11.28
N PRO A 214 -7.67 16.34 11.03
CA PRO A 214 -8.32 17.53 11.59
C PRO A 214 -8.54 17.46 13.11
N HIS A 215 -8.56 16.27 13.70
CA HIS A 215 -8.75 16.08 15.15
C HIS A 215 -7.43 16.04 15.93
N LEU A 216 -6.29 15.90 15.25
CA LEU A 216 -4.99 15.85 15.89
C LEU A 216 -4.63 17.23 16.44
N THR A 217 -4.63 17.37 17.77
CA THR A 217 -4.34 18.64 18.46
C THR A 217 -3.02 18.60 19.23
N GLN A 218 -2.48 17.41 19.47
CA GLN A 218 -1.29 17.22 20.28
C GLN A 218 -0.30 16.28 19.61
N LEU A 219 0.97 16.63 19.72
CA LEU A 219 2.08 15.81 19.25
C LEU A 219 3.14 15.79 20.35
N ASN A 220 3.34 14.62 20.96
CA ASN A 220 4.32 14.43 22.03
C ASN A 220 5.55 13.72 21.47
N ILE A 221 6.70 14.40 21.49
CA ILE A 221 7.98 13.85 21.02
C ILE A 221 8.89 13.71 22.22
N HIS A 222 9.18 12.47 22.62
CA HIS A 222 10.13 12.20 23.69
C HIS A 222 11.56 12.39 23.20
N GLN A 223 12.46 12.79 24.10
CA GLN A 223 13.87 12.94 23.80
C GLN A 223 14.47 11.62 23.29
N GLY A 224 15.23 11.68 22.21
CA GLY A 224 15.89 10.51 21.62
C GLY A 224 15.02 9.65 20.70
N THR A 225 13.88 10.17 20.24
CA THR A 225 13.08 9.57 19.14
C THR A 225 13.45 10.21 17.80
N MET A 226 13.23 9.50 16.69
CA MET A 226 13.41 10.03 15.32
C MET A 226 14.76 10.76 15.08
N THR A 227 15.85 10.22 15.61
CA THR A 227 17.16 10.92 15.63
C THR A 227 17.77 11.17 14.25
N SER A 228 17.26 10.51 13.21
CA SER A 228 17.73 10.61 11.83
C SER A 228 16.87 11.51 10.93
N LEU A 229 15.88 12.21 11.49
CA LEU A 229 14.90 13.00 10.73
C LEU A 229 15.58 14.18 10.03
N GLN A 230 15.20 14.43 8.77
CA GLN A 230 15.77 15.45 7.88
C GLN A 230 14.77 16.57 7.54
#